data_AF-Q4SXI6-F1
#
_entry.id   AF-Q4SXI6-F1
#
_cell.length_a   1.000
_cell.length_b   1.000
_cell.length_c   1.000
_cell.angle_alpha   90.00
_cell.angle_beta   90.00
_cell.angle_gamma   90.00
#
_symmetry.space_group_name_H-M   'P 1'
#
loop_
_entity.id
_entity.type
_entity.pdbx_description
1 polymer ?
#
loop_
_entity_poly.entity_id
_entity_poly.type
_entity_poly.pdbx_seq_one_letter_code
_entity_poly.pdbx_strand_id
1 'polypeptide(L)'
;PQYTSSLTYDGILVMAEAFRTLRRQKIDISRRGNAGDCLANPAAPWNQGIDMERALKQVHIQGLTGNVQFDHYGRRVNYTMDVFELKSNGPRKIGYWNDIDKLVLVQNENGLSNDSSAMENRTVIVTTIM
;
A
#
# COMPACT_ATOMS: atom_id res chain seq x y z
N PRO A 1 -13.20 -2.89 -7.61
CA PRO A 1 -12.33 -3.91 -8.26
C PRO A 1 -10.96 -3.40 -8.76
N GLN A 2 -10.75 -2.10 -9.00
CA GLN A 2 -9.51 -1.62 -9.64
C GLN A 2 -8.27 -1.63 -8.74
N TYR A 3 -8.38 -1.27 -7.45
CA TYR A 3 -7.22 -1.19 -6.55
C TYR A 3 -6.62 -2.56 -6.20
N THR A 4 -7.43 -3.62 -6.12
CA THR A 4 -6.95 -4.99 -5.87
C THR A 4 -6.07 -5.47 -7.03
N SER A 5 -6.42 -5.10 -8.26
CA SER A 5 -5.60 -5.45 -9.44
C SER A 5 -4.26 -4.71 -9.45
N SER A 6 -4.22 -3.44 -9.02
CA SER A 6 -2.97 -2.69 -8.84
C SER A 6 -2.06 -3.33 -7.79
N LEU A 7 -2.63 -3.80 -6.67
CA LEU A 7 -1.87 -4.53 -5.65
C LEU A 7 -1.32 -5.87 -6.17
N THR A 8 -2.09 -6.61 -6.96
CA THR A 8 -1.63 -7.86 -7.59
C THR A 8 -0.47 -7.60 -8.57
N TYR A 9 -0.57 -6.53 -9.36
CA TYR A 9 0.50 -6.12 -10.27
C TYR A 9 1.81 -5.81 -9.52
N ASP A 10 1.73 -4.98 -8.47
CA ASP A 10 2.87 -4.67 -7.62
C ASP A 10 3.42 -5.91 -6.91
N GLY A 11 2.55 -6.85 -6.50
CA GLY A 11 2.94 -8.12 -5.91
C GLY A 11 3.81 -8.98 -6.83
N ILE A 12 3.51 -9.00 -8.14
CA ILE A 12 4.35 -9.68 -9.13
C ILE A 12 5.72 -9.01 -9.24
N LEU A 13 5.77 -7.67 -9.25
CA LEU A 13 7.04 -6.92 -9.27
C LEU A 13 7.89 -7.24 -8.03
N VAL A 14 7.28 -7.30 -6.85
CA VAL A 14 7.97 -7.67 -5.60
C VAL A 14 8.55 -9.07 -5.69
N MET A 15 7.76 -10.06 -6.14
CA MET A 15 8.25 -11.43 -6.30
C MET A 15 9.42 -11.52 -7.30
N ALA A 16 9.32 -10.83 -8.44
CA ALA A 16 10.37 -10.81 -9.44
C ALA A 16 11.67 -10.20 -8.88
N GLU A 17 11.57 -9.08 -8.15
CA GLU A 17 12.74 -8.40 -7.57
C GLU A 17 13.39 -9.22 -6.45
N ALA A 18 12.60 -9.91 -5.63
CA ALA A 18 13.11 -10.81 -4.60
C ALA A 18 13.92 -11.96 -5.21
N PHE A 19 13.39 -12.64 -6.23
CA PHE A 19 14.13 -13.71 -6.92
C PHE A 19 15.36 -13.19 -7.67
N ARG A 20 15.29 -11.98 -8.25
CA ARG A 20 16.45 -11.31 -8.84
C ARG A 20 17.55 -11.08 -7.79
N THR A 21 17.18 -10.66 -6.58
CA THR A 21 18.10 -10.44 -5.47
C THR A 21 18.74 -11.73 -4.98
N LEU A 22 17.96 -12.80 -4.78
CA LEU A 22 18.48 -14.12 -4.40
C LEU A 22 19.49 -14.65 -5.42
N ARG A 23 19.16 -14.54 -6.72
CA ARG A 23 20.06 -14.92 -7.81
C ARG A 23 21.36 -14.09 -7.81
N ARG A 24 21.26 -12.78 -7.60
CA ARG A 24 22.43 -11.88 -7.52
C ARG A 24 23.35 -12.24 -6.34
N GLN A 25 22.76 -12.65 -5.21
CA GLN A 25 23.49 -13.09 -4.01
C GLN A 25 23.99 -14.54 -4.13
N LYS A 26 23.73 -15.24 -5.24
CA LYS A 26 24.09 -16.65 -5.47
C LYS A 26 23.52 -17.59 -4.41
N ILE A 27 22.34 -17.27 -3.87
CA ILE A 27 21.61 -18.12 -2.94
C ILE A 27 20.86 -19.17 -3.77
N ASP A 28 21.22 -20.45 -3.58
CA ASP A 28 20.53 -21.57 -4.21
C ASP A 28 19.24 -21.88 -3.44
N ILE A 29 18.10 -21.67 -4.13
CA ILE A 29 16.76 -21.99 -3.62
C ILE A 29 16.19 -23.26 -4.26
N SER A 30 17.03 -24.09 -4.89
CA SER A 30 16.59 -25.37 -5.40
C SER A 30 16.26 -26.32 -4.24
N ARG A 31 15.01 -26.75 -4.16
CA ARG A 31 14.60 -27.77 -3.19
C ARG A 31 15.14 -29.13 -3.61
N ARG A 32 15.90 -29.79 -2.72
CA ARG A 32 16.36 -31.16 -2.92
C ARG A 32 15.27 -32.14 -2.46
N GLY A 33 14.50 -32.68 -3.40
CA GLY A 33 13.45 -33.67 -3.13
C GLY A 33 12.04 -33.08 -2.95
N ASN A 34 11.07 -33.99 -2.77
CA ASN A 34 9.66 -33.65 -2.61
C ASN A 34 9.37 -33.09 -1.20
N ALA A 35 8.28 -32.35 -1.06
CA ALA A 35 7.95 -31.70 0.21
C ALA A 35 7.51 -32.65 1.32
N GLY A 36 7.12 -33.88 0.97
CA GLY A 36 6.45 -34.79 1.89
C GLY A 36 4.98 -34.40 2.08
N ASP A 37 4.35 -35.05 3.06
CA ASP A 37 2.98 -34.75 3.49
C ASP A 37 2.96 -33.49 4.38
N CYS A 38 1.97 -32.62 4.20
CA CYS A 38 1.78 -31.47 5.08
C CYS A 38 1.37 -31.87 6.51
N LEU A 39 0.90 -33.10 6.70
CA LEU A 39 0.57 -33.69 8.01
C LEU A 39 1.72 -34.49 8.64
N ALA A 40 2.92 -34.45 8.05
CA ALA A 40 4.10 -35.12 8.62
C ALA A 40 4.35 -34.64 10.06
N ASN A 41 4.69 -35.59 10.96
CA ASN A 41 4.92 -35.31 12.37
C ASN A 41 6.24 -35.97 12.85
N PRO A 42 7.33 -35.20 13.08
CA PRO A 42 7.38 -33.74 12.97
C PRO A 42 7.41 -33.27 11.51
N ALA A 43 6.82 -32.11 11.24
CA ALA A 43 6.96 -31.45 9.95
C ALA A 43 8.43 -31.02 9.77
N ALA A 44 8.97 -31.15 8.56
CA ALA A 44 10.33 -30.75 8.22
C ALA A 44 10.31 -29.42 7.43
N PRO A 45 10.61 -28.26 8.06
CA PRO A 45 10.67 -26.98 7.37
C PRO A 45 11.75 -26.96 6.30
N TRP A 46 11.52 -26.19 5.25
CA TRP A 46 12.51 -25.98 4.21
C TRP A 46 13.38 -24.76 4.53
N ASN A 47 14.67 -24.99 4.82
CA ASN A 47 15.57 -23.97 5.36
C ASN A 47 15.70 -22.71 4.48
N GLN A 48 15.67 -22.86 3.15
CA GLN A 48 15.77 -21.73 2.21
C GLN A 48 14.55 -20.79 2.25
N GLY A 49 13.44 -21.21 2.87
CA GLY A 49 12.26 -20.35 3.05
C GLY A 49 12.58 -19.06 3.82
N ILE A 50 13.53 -19.11 4.77
CA ILE A 50 13.96 -17.95 5.56
C ILE A 50 14.67 -16.92 4.68
N ASP A 51 15.51 -17.37 3.75
CA ASP A 51 16.21 -16.47 2.82
C ASP A 51 15.24 -15.85 1.81
N MET A 52 14.23 -16.62 1.35
CA MET A 52 13.15 -16.11 0.50
C MET A 52 12.32 -15.04 1.20
N GLU A 53 11.91 -15.30 2.45
CA GLU A 53 11.19 -14.32 3.27
C GLU A 53 12.00 -13.04 3.45
N ARG A 54 13.29 -13.17 3.78
CA ARG A 54 14.19 -12.03 3.95
C ARG A 54 14.32 -11.23 2.65
N ALA A 55 14.51 -11.90 1.52
CA ALA A 55 14.60 -11.25 0.22
C ALA A 55 13.32 -10.48 -0.13
N LEU A 56 12.14 -11.05 0.14
CA LEU A 56 10.85 -10.37 -0.06
C LEU A 56 10.72 -9.13 0.83
N LYS A 57 11.04 -9.23 2.12
CA LYS A 57 10.94 -8.10 3.07
C LYS A 57 11.92 -6.97 2.77
N GLN A 58 13.04 -7.27 2.11
CA GLN A 58 14.04 -6.27 1.71
C GLN A 58 13.73 -5.59 0.36
N VAL A 59 12.68 -6.00 -0.35
CA VAL A 59 12.30 -5.36 -1.61
C VAL A 59 11.84 -3.92 -1.33
N HIS A 60 12.42 -2.99 -2.08
CA HIS A 60 11.99 -1.61 -2.15
C HIS A 60 11.84 -1.21 -3.63
N ILE A 61 10.60 -0.94 -4.05
CA ILE A 61 10.26 -0.57 -5.43
C ILE A 61 9.21 0.54 -5.48
N GLN A 62 9.12 1.20 -6.63
CA GLN A 62 8.02 2.10 -6.98
C GLN A 62 7.02 1.35 -7.87
N GLY A 63 5.81 1.10 -7.36
CA GLY A 63 4.73 0.42 -8.06
C GLY A 63 3.56 1.35 -8.41
N LEU A 64 2.46 0.76 -8.87
CA LEU A 64 1.19 1.46 -9.11
C LEU A 64 0.58 2.01 -7.80
N THR A 65 0.85 1.34 -6.68
CA THR A 65 0.42 1.77 -5.33
C THR A 65 1.41 2.70 -4.64
N GLY A 66 2.31 3.33 -5.40
CA GLY A 66 3.33 4.21 -4.85
C GLY A 66 4.56 3.45 -4.37
N ASN A 67 5.13 3.92 -3.27
CA ASN A 67 6.26 3.25 -2.63
C ASN A 67 5.83 1.90 -2.02
N VAL A 68 6.60 0.85 -2.32
CA VAL A 68 6.40 -0.51 -1.78
C VAL A 68 7.63 -0.87 -0.94
N GLN A 69 7.43 -0.97 0.36
CA GLN A 69 8.42 -1.39 1.36
C GLN A 69 7.73 -2.20 2.45
N PHE A 70 8.48 -3.07 3.12
CA PHE A 70 7.96 -3.92 4.19
C PHE A 70 8.77 -3.77 5.48
N ASP A 71 8.11 -3.94 6.62
CA ASP A 71 8.79 -4.05 7.91
C ASP A 71 9.29 -5.49 8.17
N HIS A 72 9.88 -5.70 9.35
CA HIS A 72 10.35 -7.01 9.77
C HIS A 72 9.23 -8.06 9.90
N TYR A 73 7.96 -7.66 10.00
CA TYR A 73 6.81 -8.56 10.06
C TYR A 73 6.15 -8.78 8.69
N GLY A 74 6.60 -8.08 7.64
CA GLY A 74 6.01 -8.14 6.29
C GLY A 74 4.83 -7.19 6.08
N ARG A 75 4.62 -6.21 6.97
CA ARG A 75 3.59 -5.17 6.82
C ARG A 75 4.11 -4.06 5.91
N ARG A 76 3.25 -3.50 5.05
CA ARG A 76 3.59 -2.34 4.24
C ARG A 76 3.92 -1.15 5.15
N VAL A 77 5.03 -0.47 4.89
CA VAL A 77 5.46 0.76 5.57
C VAL A 77 5.82 1.83 4.56
N ASN A 78 5.91 3.08 5.02
CA ASN A 78 6.28 4.21 4.17
C ASN A 78 5.40 4.33 2.91
N TYR A 79 4.11 4.07 3.08
CA TYR A 79 3.09 4.21 2.05
C TYR A 79 2.35 5.53 2.25
N THR A 80 1.70 6.01 1.19
CA THR A 80 0.90 7.23 1.23
C THR A 80 -0.48 6.93 0.67
N MET A 81 -1.52 7.35 1.38
CA MET A 81 -2.90 7.21 0.95
C MET A 81 -3.45 8.58 0.59
N ASP A 82 -3.96 8.71 -0.63
CA ASP A 82 -4.62 9.95 -1.05
C ASP A 82 -6.02 10.05 -0.43
N VAL A 83 -6.34 11.24 0.08
CA VAL A 83 -7.66 11.53 0.66
C VAL A 83 -8.47 12.31 -0.36
N PHE A 84 -9.64 11.79 -0.69
CA PHE A 84 -10.55 12.37 -1.67
C PHE A 84 -11.84 12.84 -1.01
N GLU A 85 -12.33 13.99 -1.45
CA GLU A 85 -13.68 14.49 -1.16
C GLU A 85 -14.53 14.40 -2.43
N LEU A 86 -15.78 13.95 -2.30
CA LEU A 86 -16.72 13.95 -3.41
C LEU A 86 -17.42 15.32 -3.49
N LYS A 87 -17.27 16.00 -4.63
CA LYS A 87 -17.97 17.25 -4.96
C LYS A 87 -18.93 17.02 -6.13
N SER A 88 -19.73 18.03 -6.46
CA SER A 88 -20.69 17.99 -7.59
C SER A 88 -20.02 17.72 -8.94
N ASN A 89 -18.75 18.08 -9.10
CA ASN A 89 -17.94 17.84 -10.30
C ASN A 89 -17.10 16.55 -10.24
N GLY A 90 -17.28 15.72 -9.20
CA GLY A 90 -16.57 14.44 -9.03
C GLY A 90 -15.62 14.39 -7.83
N PRO A 91 -14.83 13.31 -7.70
CA PRO A 91 -13.88 13.16 -6.61
C PRO A 91 -12.68 14.10 -6.79
N ARG A 92 -12.37 14.91 -5.77
CA ARG A 92 -11.23 15.82 -5.72
C ARG A 92 -10.28 15.36 -4.61
N LYS A 93 -8.99 15.21 -4.92
CA LYS A 93 -7.96 14.99 -3.90
C LYS A 93 -7.86 16.24 -3.02
N ILE A 94 -8.00 16.07 -1.71
CA ILE A 94 -7.93 17.14 -0.70
C ILE A 94 -6.70 17.03 0.19
N GLY A 95 -5.93 15.95 0.07
CA GLY A 95 -4.77 15.71 0.92
C GLY A 95 -4.20 14.31 0.78
N TYR A 96 -3.34 13.96 1.72
CA TYR A 96 -2.79 12.63 1.87
C TYR A 96 -2.69 12.24 3.35
N TRP A 97 -2.55 10.94 3.60
CA TRP A 97 -2.27 10.37 4.90
C TRP A 97 -1.10 9.41 4.81
N ASN A 98 -0.21 9.49 5.79
CA ASN A 98 0.81 8.46 6.05
C ASN A 98 0.98 8.28 7.58
N ASP A 99 1.78 7.30 7.98
CA ASP A 99 2.02 6.96 9.38
C ASP A 99 2.88 7.99 10.13
N ILE A 100 3.63 8.84 9.42
CA ILE A 100 4.53 9.86 9.98
C ILE A 100 3.80 11.19 10.18
N ASP A 101 3.33 11.79 9.10
CA ASP A 101 2.70 13.12 9.02
C ASP A 101 1.23 13.10 9.45
N LYS A 102 0.61 11.92 9.55
CA LYS A 102 -0.84 11.74 9.70
C LYS A 102 -1.57 12.40 8.52
N LEU A 103 -2.75 12.98 8.76
CA LEU A 103 -3.52 13.64 7.72
C LEU A 103 -2.92 15.02 7.41
N VAL A 104 -2.50 15.22 6.15
CA VAL A 104 -2.07 16.51 5.62
C VAL A 104 -3.05 16.94 4.54
N LEU A 105 -3.74 18.05 4.76
CA LEU A 105 -4.62 18.65 3.77
C LEU A 105 -3.79 19.48 2.78
N VAL A 106 -3.94 19.19 1.49
CA VAL A 106 -3.32 19.96 0.42
C VAL A 106 -4.41 20.87 -0.13
N GLN A 107 -4.43 22.11 0.33
CA GLN A 107 -5.23 23.16 -0.30
C GLN A 107 -4.67 23.40 -1.69
N ASN A 108 -5.31 22.83 -2.71
CA ASN A 108 -5.05 23.19 -4.09
C ASN A 108 -5.51 24.65 -4.29
N GLU A 109 -4.58 25.60 -4.15
CA GLU A 109 -4.79 27.01 -4.48
C GLU A 109 -5.21 27.19 -5.96
N ASN A 110 -4.89 26.22 -6.82
CA ASN A 110 -5.31 26.20 -8.23
C ASN A 110 -6.78 25.84 -8.44
N GLY A 111 -7.52 25.58 -7.36
CA GLY A 111 -8.98 25.51 -7.35
C GLY A 111 -9.61 26.77 -6.77
N LEU A 112 -9.05 27.95 -7.05
CA LEU A 112 -9.72 29.26 -6.98
C LEU A 112 -10.90 29.34 -7.95
N SER A 113 -11.78 28.33 -7.94
CA SER A 113 -13.20 28.60 -8.08
C SER A 113 -13.69 28.98 -6.68
N ASN A 114 -13.42 30.22 -6.26
CA ASN A 114 -14.06 30.89 -5.12
C ASN A 114 -14.51 29.96 -3.98
N ASP A 115 -13.58 29.33 -3.27
CA ASP A 115 -13.91 28.61 -2.02
C ASP A 115 -14.07 29.60 -0.83
N SER A 116 -14.12 30.91 -1.12
CA SER A 116 -14.84 31.89 -0.30
C SER A 116 -16.34 31.56 -0.21
N SER A 117 -16.86 30.71 -1.10
CA SER A 117 -18.24 30.18 -1.06
C SER A 117 -18.52 29.20 0.09
N ALA A 118 -17.49 28.70 0.79
CA ALA A 118 -17.72 27.87 1.98
C ALA A 118 -18.44 28.64 3.11
N MET A 119 -18.37 29.98 3.12
CA MET A 119 -19.04 30.83 4.12
C MET A 119 -20.01 31.87 3.53
N GLU A 120 -19.94 32.22 2.24
CA GLU A 120 -20.93 33.12 1.63
C GLU A 120 -22.17 32.38 1.14
N ASN A 121 -23.36 32.80 1.61
CA ASN A 121 -24.68 32.29 1.23
C ASN A 121 -25.00 30.84 1.65
N ARG A 122 -24.64 30.43 2.88
CA ARG A 122 -25.18 29.19 3.46
C ARG A 122 -26.54 29.42 4.12
N THR A 123 -27.56 28.74 3.64
CA THR A 123 -28.87 28.68 4.30
C THR A 123 -28.79 27.78 5.53
N VAL A 124 -29.01 28.34 6.72
CA VAL A 124 -29.11 27.58 7.97
C VAL A 124 -30.58 27.26 8.23
N ILE A 125 -30.90 25.98 8.44
CA ILE A 125 -32.24 25.54 8.83
C ILE A 125 -32.34 25.64 10.35
N VAL A 126 -33.21 26.52 10.86
CA VAL A 126 -33.44 26.69 12.30
C VAL A 126 -34.80 26.09 12.66
N THR A 127 -34.80 25.15 13.59
CA THR A 127 -36.01 24.56 14.18
C THR A 127 -35.97 24.77 15.69
N THR A 128 -37.05 25.30 16.26
CA THR A 128 -37.27 25.39 17.71
C THR A 128 -38.44 24.49 18.11
N ILE A 129 -38.44 24.01 19.35
CA ILE A 129 -39.52 23.19 19.93
C ILE A 129 -40.31 24.09 20.88
N MET A 130 -41.66 24.08 20.82
CA MET A 130 -42.55 24.77 21.76
C MET A 130 -43.02 23.84 22.88
#